data_AF-A0A193QFB8-F1
#
_entry.id   AF-A0A193QFB8-F1
#
_cell.length_a   1.000
_cell.length_b   1.000
_cell.length_c   1.000
_cell.angle_alpha   90.00
_cell.angle_beta   90.00
_cell.angle_gamma   90.00
#
_symmetry.space_group_name_H-M   'P 1'
#
loop_
_entity.id
_entity.type
_entity.pdbx_description
1 polymer ?
#
loop_
_entity_poly.entity_id
_entity_poly.type
_entity_poly.pdbx_seq_one_letter_code
_entity_poly.pdbx_strand_id
1 'polypeptide(L)'
;MHNPYWIKLHEHIDDKAIESWCKDHDQILKALIRKDPYAAKLAMWQHLENTKQMLFHATTDDFESSVDRYMFNDNPVVHLDSVANRVK
;
A
#
# COMPACT_ATOMS: atom_id res chain seq x y z
N MET A 1 6.65 17.49 13.15
CA MET A 1 6.52 16.20 13.86
C MET A 1 5.74 16.37 15.17
N HIS A 2 4.57 17.03 15.16
CA HIS A 2 3.78 17.32 16.37
C HIS A 2 2.29 16.97 16.22
N ASN A 3 1.91 16.18 15.20
CA ASN A 3 0.52 15.72 15.10
C ASN A 3 0.35 14.53 16.06
N PRO A 4 -0.47 14.64 17.13
CA PRO A 4 -0.66 13.57 18.10
C PRO A 4 -1.25 12.30 17.49
N TYR A 5 -2.08 12.42 16.44
CA TYR A 5 -2.61 11.26 15.71
C TYR A 5 -1.51 10.50 14.97
N TRP A 6 -0.51 11.21 14.43
CA TRP A 6 0.60 10.57 13.73
C TRP A 6 1.52 9.83 14.71
N ILE A 7 1.75 10.39 15.89
CA ILE A 7 2.52 9.75 16.97
C ILE A 7 1.80 8.48 17.44
N LYS A 8 0.49 8.58 17.72
CA LYS A 8 -0.34 7.46 18.16
C LYS A 8 -0.40 6.33 17.13
N LEU A 9 -0.49 6.68 15.85
CA LEU A 9 -0.43 5.71 14.75
C LEU A 9 0.89 4.95 14.74
N HIS A 10 2.02 5.62 14.96
CA HIS A 10 3.34 4.98 14.98
C HIS A 10 3.51 3.99 16.14
N GLU A 11 2.76 4.12 17.23
CA GLU A 11 2.77 3.13 18.32
C GLU A 11 2.25 1.76 17.87
N HIS A 12 1.46 1.71 16.79
CA HIS A 12 0.80 0.49 16.30
C HIS A 12 1.37 -0.02 14.96
N ILE A 13 2.36 0.68 14.39
CA ILE A 13 3.06 0.24 13.18
C ILE A 13 4.30 -0.54 13.59
N ASP A 14 4.31 -1.85 13.34
CA ASP A 14 5.49 -2.71 13.54
C ASP A 14 6.63 -2.26 12.60
N ASP A 15 7.87 -2.22 13.09
CA ASP A 15 9.07 -1.94 12.32
C ASP A 15 9.17 -2.82 11.06
N LYS A 16 8.64 -4.05 11.12
CA LYS A 16 8.56 -4.96 9.96
C LYS A 16 7.65 -4.44 8.84
N ALA A 17 6.60 -3.71 9.19
CA ALA A 17 5.72 -3.09 8.20
C ALA A 17 6.44 -1.96 7.46
N ILE A 18 7.28 -1.20 8.17
CA ILE A 18 8.11 -0.13 7.58
C ILE A 18 9.18 -0.73 6.66
N GLU A 19 9.81 -1.85 7.06
CA GLU A 19 10.79 -2.55 6.21
C GLU A 19 10.17 -3.01 4.88
N SER A 20 8.91 -3.44 4.89
CA SER A 20 8.20 -3.85 3.67
C SER A 20 8.10 -2.72 2.63
N TRP A 21 8.07 -1.45 3.06
CA TRP A 21 8.03 -0.30 2.16
C TRP A 21 9.31 -0.13 1.37
N CYS A 22 10.47 -0.45 1.94
CA CYS A 22 11.74 -0.40 1.21
C CYS A 22 11.70 -1.30 -0.03
N LYS A 23 11.09 -2.48 0.10
CA LYS A 23 10.94 -3.42 -1.02
C LYS A 23 9.99 -2.90 -2.09
N ASP A 24 8.86 -2.30 -1.71
CA ASP A 24 7.91 -1.71 -2.65
C ASP A 24 8.55 -0.55 -3.43
N HIS A 25 9.29 0.32 -2.74
CA HIS A 25 10.02 1.43 -3.36
C HIS A 25 11.11 0.95 -4.32
N ASP A 26 11.81 -0.13 -4.00
CA ASP A 26 12.79 -0.74 -4.90
C ASP A 26 12.13 -1.24 -6.20
N GLN A 27 10.93 -1.82 -6.13
CA GLN A 27 10.19 -2.26 -7.32
C GLN A 27 9.72 -1.08 -8.19
N ILE A 28 9.23 -0.01 -7.55
CA ILE A 28 8.88 1.23 -8.25
C ILE A 28 10.11 1.79 -8.98
N LEU A 29 11.24 1.90 -8.28
CA LEU A 29 12.48 2.42 -8.84
C LEU A 29 12.97 1.56 -10.01
N LYS A 30 12.95 0.23 -9.88
CA LYS A 30 13.32 -0.69 -10.95
C LYS A 30 12.45 -0.50 -12.20
N ALA A 31 11.15 -0.33 -12.03
CA ALA A 31 10.24 -0.10 -13.14
C ALA A 31 10.50 1.25 -13.84
N LEU A 32 10.77 2.30 -13.06
CA LEU A 32 11.14 3.62 -13.57
C LEU A 32 12.47 3.61 -14.34
N ILE A 33 13.50 2.94 -13.82
CA ILE A 33 14.80 2.80 -14.48
C ILE A 33 14.65 2.11 -15.84
N ARG A 34 13.78 1.09 -15.92
CA ARG A 34 13.45 0.38 -17.16
C ARG A 34 12.60 1.21 -18.13
N LYS A 35 12.13 2.39 -17.72
CA LYS A 35 11.21 3.26 -18.47
C LYS A 35 9.94 2.53 -18.91
N ASP A 36 9.45 1.61 -18.08
CA ASP A 36 8.21 0.88 -18.31
C ASP A 36 7.05 1.58 -17.58
N PRO A 37 6.22 2.36 -18.30
CA PRO A 37 5.15 3.13 -17.66
C PRO A 37 4.06 2.23 -17.06
N TYR A 38 3.80 1.05 -17.63
CA TYR A 38 2.79 0.12 -17.13
C TYR A 38 3.26 -0.56 -15.84
N ALA A 39 4.50 -1.05 -15.84
CA ALA A 39 5.09 -1.65 -14.65
C ALA A 39 5.26 -0.64 -13.52
N ALA A 40 5.64 0.61 -13.82
CA ALA A 40 5.77 1.66 -12.81
C ALA A 40 4.42 2.00 -12.19
N LYS A 41 3.36 2.10 -13.01
CA LYS A 41 1.99 2.29 -12.53
C LYS A 41 1.56 1.14 -11.62
N LEU A 42 1.78 -0.11 -12.05
CA LEU A 42 1.41 -1.28 -11.26
C LEU A 42 2.16 -1.34 -9.92
N ALA A 43 3.48 -1.13 -9.92
CA ALA A 43 4.29 -1.14 -8.71
C ALA A 43 3.87 -0.05 -7.72
N MET A 44 3.55 1.16 -8.21
CA MET A 44 3.04 2.24 -7.37
C MET A 44 1.69 1.90 -6.75
N TRP A 45 0.77 1.33 -7.54
CA TRP A 45 -0.52 0.91 -7.02
C TRP A 45 -0.41 -0.19 -5.97
N GLN A 46 0.51 -1.14 -6.16
CA GLN A 46 0.79 -2.16 -5.15
C GLN A 46 1.29 -1.54 -3.84
N HIS A 47 2.20 -0.56 -3.92
CA HIS A 47 2.67 0.17 -2.74
C HIS A 47 1.53 0.89 -2.00
N LEU A 48 0.63 1.55 -2.73
CA LEU A 48 -0.54 2.22 -2.14
C LEU A 48 -1.48 1.23 -1.45
N GLU A 49 -1.72 0.07 -2.06
CA GLU A 49 -2.56 -0.97 -1.46
C GLU A 49 -1.92 -1.52 -0.18
N ASN A 50 -0.62 -1.83 -0.21
CA ASN A 50 0.12 -2.30 0.97
C ASN A 50 0.09 -1.26 2.09
N THR A 51 0.26 0.03 1.75
CA THR A 51 0.20 1.15 2.70
C THR A 51 -1.20 1.27 3.31
N LYS A 52 -2.27 1.18 2.51
CA LYS A 52 -3.65 1.20 3.00
C LYS A 52 -3.93 0.06 3.97
N GLN A 53 -3.54 -1.16 3.62
CA GLN A 53 -3.74 -2.33 4.48
C GLN A 53 -2.98 -2.20 5.80
N MET A 54 -1.73 -1.72 5.76
CA MET A 54 -0.96 -1.44 6.96
C MET A 54 -1.66 -0.41 7.85
N LEU A 55 -2.11 0.71 7.28
CA LEU A 55 -2.82 1.74 8.04
C LEU A 55 -4.11 1.18 8.67
N PHE A 56 -4.87 0.38 7.93
CA PHE A 56 -6.06 -0.29 8.46
C PHE A 56 -5.77 -1.26 9.59
N HIS A 57 -4.64 -1.97 9.55
CA HIS A 57 -4.22 -2.83 10.66
C HIS A 57 -3.81 -1.98 11.87
N ALA A 58 -3.00 -0.94 11.66
CA ALA A 58 -2.50 -0.06 12.72
C ALA A 58 -3.62 0.73 13.44
N THR A 59 -4.75 1.00 12.77
CA THR A 59 -5.88 1.72 13.38
C THR A 59 -6.98 0.80 13.94
N THR A 60 -6.81 -0.53 13.91
CA THR A 60 -7.87 -1.49 14.26
C THR A 60 -8.31 -1.40 15.74
N ASP A 61 -7.40 -1.09 16.67
CA ASP A 61 -7.72 -1.06 18.12
C ASP A 61 -8.18 0.32 18.61
N ASP A 62 -7.78 1.41 17.96
CA ASP A 62 -8.01 2.78 18.45
C ASP A 62 -9.31 3.43 17.90
N PHE A 63 -9.91 2.89 16.83
CA PHE A 63 -11.05 3.50 16.14
C PHE A 63 -12.14 2.47 15.80
N GLU A 64 -13.27 2.50 16.53
CA GLU A 64 -14.44 1.60 16.35
C GLU A 64 -15.17 1.72 14.98
N SER A 65 -14.72 2.57 14.07
CA SER A 65 -15.40 2.79 12.78
C SER A 65 -14.93 1.78 11.73
N SER A 66 -15.59 0.61 11.66
CA SER A 66 -15.40 -0.35 10.56
C SER A 66 -15.88 0.18 9.18
N VAL A 67 -16.45 1.39 9.12
CA VAL A 67 -17.02 2.00 7.92
C VAL A 67 -15.95 2.26 6.87
N ASP A 68 -14.79 2.77 7.26
CA ASP A 68 -13.71 3.09 6.31
C ASP A 68 -13.16 1.82 5.65
N ARG A 69 -13.08 0.71 6.40
CA ARG A 69 -12.66 -0.58 5.86
C ARG A 69 -13.61 -1.07 4.76
N TYR A 70 -14.90 -0.87 4.93
CA TYR A 70 -15.91 -1.20 3.91
C TYR A 70 -15.83 -0.26 2.70
N MET A 71 -15.74 1.06 2.94
CA MET A 71 -15.71 2.05 1.87
C MET A 71 -14.47 1.95 0.96
N PHE A 72 -13.32 1.55 1.51
CA PHE A 72 -12.06 1.48 0.76
C PHE A 72 -11.53 0.04 0.59
N ASN A 73 -12.43 -0.95 0.56
CA ASN A 73 -12.04 -2.34 0.37
C ASN A 73 -11.63 -2.65 -1.08
N ASP A 74 -12.15 -1.89 -2.05
CA ASP A 74 -11.96 -2.19 -3.47
C ASP A 74 -10.58 -1.73 -3.96
N ASN A 75 -9.80 -2.68 -4.49
CA ASN A 75 -8.57 -2.38 -5.23
C ASN A 75 -8.92 -2.18 -6.71
N PRO A 76 -8.76 -0.97 -7.27
CA PRO A 76 -9.16 -0.68 -8.64
C PRO A 76 -8.29 -1.38 -9.68
N VAL A 77 -7.16 -2.00 -9.31
CA VAL A 77 -6.13 -2.50 -10.24
C VAL A 77 -6.15 -4.02 -10.42
N VAL A 78 -7.03 -4.74 -9.72
CA VAL A 78 -7.20 -6.21 -9.81
C VAL A 78 -7.36 -6.71 -11.25
N HIS A 79 -7.90 -5.87 -12.14
CA HIS A 79 -8.08 -6.21 -13.55
C HIS A 79 -6.78 -6.22 -14.38
N LEU A 80 -5.70 -5.54 -13.95
CA LEU A 80 -4.44 -5.50 -14.70
C LEU A 80 -3.66 -6.82 -14.61
N ASP A 81 -3.76 -7.54 -13.49
CA ASP A 81 -3.16 -8.88 -13.34
C ASP A 81 -3.79 -9.91 -14.28
N SER A 82 -5.09 -9.77 -14.56
CA SER A 82 -5.79 -10.58 -15.57
C SER A 82 -5.24 -10.35 -16.98
N VAL A 83 -4.83 -9.12 -17.29
CA VAL A 83 -4.26 -8.79 -18.60
C VAL A 83 -2.82 -9.29 -18.70
N ALA A 84 -2.00 -9.09 -17.66
CA ALA A 84 -0.62 -9.56 -17.63
C ALA A 84 -0.51 -11.10 -17.74
N ASN A 85 -1.42 -11.85 -17.11
CA ASN A 85 -1.45 -13.32 -17.18
C ASN A 85 -2.00 -13.88 -18.50
N ARG A 86 -2.72 -13.09 -19.31
CA ARG A 86 -3.18 -13.50 -20.66
C ARG A 86 -2.14 -13.32 -21.76
N VAL A 87 -1.07 -12.57 -21.47
CA VAL A 87 0.01 -12.26 -22.42
C VAL A 87 1.20 -13.23 -22.27
N LYS A 88 1.08 -14.22 -21.36
CA LYS A 88 1.95 -15.40 -21.29
C LYS A 88 1.33 -16.58 -22.04
#